data_AF-A0A529SB76-F1
#
_entry.id   AF-A0A529SB76-F1
#
_cell.length_a   1.000
_cell.length_b   1.000
_cell.length_c   1.000
_cell.angle_alpha   90.00
_cell.angle_beta   90.00
_cell.angle_gamma   90.00
#
_symmetry.space_group_name_H-M   'P 1'
#
loop_
_entity.id
_entity.type
_entity.pdbx_description
1 polymer ?
#
loop_
_entity_poly.entity_id
_entity_poly.type
_entity_poly.pdbx_seq_one_letter_code
_entity_poly.pdbx_strand_id
1 'polypeptide(L)' 'ETGLSSWDIAAGILLVREAGGFVSDMDGAQDMLDNGEVVAGNELIQRALLKTVKKPLAPR' A
#
# COMPACT_ATOMS: atom_id res chain seq x y z
N GLU A 1 -1.63 5.37 1.01
CA GLU A 1 -1.27 6.39 2.01
C GLU A 1 0.24 6.56 2.01
N THR A 2 0.74 7.75 2.34
CA THR A 2 2.18 8.10 2.24
C THR A 2 2.62 8.94 3.44
N GLY A 3 3.89 8.91 3.81
CA GLY A 3 4.42 9.67 4.95
C GLY A 3 4.06 9.09 6.31
N LEU A 4 3.84 7.77 6.37
CA LEU A 4 3.52 7.04 7.60
C LEU A 4 4.80 6.61 8.31
N SER A 5 4.75 6.56 9.64
CA SER A 5 5.80 5.91 10.42
C SER A 5 5.57 4.40 10.44
N SER A 6 6.64 3.62 10.66
CA SER A 6 6.54 2.16 10.62
C SER A 6 5.52 1.60 11.63
N TRP A 7 5.34 2.25 12.79
CA TRP A 7 4.33 1.85 13.79
C TRP A 7 2.88 2.13 13.37
N ASP A 8 2.63 3.06 12.45
CA ASP A 8 1.28 3.36 11.95
C ASP A 8 0.73 2.23 11.07
N ILE A 9 1.62 1.42 10.47
CA ILE A 9 1.27 0.38 9.48
C ILE A 9 1.63 -1.04 9.89
N ALA A 10 2.61 -1.24 10.78
CA ALA A 10 3.14 -2.58 11.09
C ALA A 10 2.05 -3.59 11.51
N ALA A 11 1.17 -3.20 12.44
CA ALA A 11 0.06 -4.06 12.87
C ALA A 11 -0.95 -4.29 11.74
N GLY A 12 -1.27 -3.24 10.97
CA GLY A 12 -2.22 -3.32 9.86
C GLY A 12 -1.77 -4.27 8.74
N ILE A 13 -0.47 -4.30 8.42
CA ILE A 13 0.10 -5.21 7.42
C ILE A 13 -0.20 -6.67 7.78
N LEU A 14 0.02 -7.05 9.05
CA LEU A 14 -0.26 -8.39 9.52
C LEU A 14 -1.76 -8.72 9.42
N LEU A 15 -2.61 -7.83 9.92
CA LEU A 15 -4.07 -8.03 9.90
C LEU A 15 -4.61 -8.24 8.48
N VAL A 16 -4.17 -7.41 7.52
CA VAL A 16 -4.61 -7.52 6.13
C VAL A 16 -4.15 -8.84 5.51
N ARG A 17 -2.90 -9.27 5.76
CA ARG A 17 -2.36 -10.53 5.23
C ARG A 17 -3.10 -11.75 5.79
N GLU A 18 -3.35 -11.79 7.09
CA GLU A 18 -4.10 -12.88 7.73
C GLU A 18 -5.55 -12.96 7.24
N ALA A 19 -6.14 -11.84 6.84
CA ALA A 19 -7.44 -11.79 6.19
C ALA A 19 -7.42 -12.22 4.70
N GLY A 20 -6.27 -12.66 4.17
CA GLY A 20 -6.09 -13.01 2.75
C GLY A 20 -5.93 -11.80 1.81
N GLY A 21 -5.63 -10.64 2.36
CA GLY A 21 -5.36 -9.42 1.61
C GLY A 21 -3.90 -9.28 1.19
N PHE A 22 -3.67 -8.32 0.29
CA PHE A 22 -2.38 -7.98 -0.28
C PHE A 22 -1.94 -6.61 0.20
N VAL A 23 -0.64 -6.46 0.47
CA VAL A 23 -0.04 -5.21 0.90
C VAL A 23 1.33 -5.03 0.21
N SER A 24 1.54 -3.85 -0.35
CA SER A 24 2.79 -3.42 -0.99
C SER A 24 3.04 -1.93 -0.76
N ASP A 25 4.20 -1.43 -1.14
CA ASP A 25 4.42 0.01 -1.35
C ASP A 25 3.79 0.47 -2.67
N MET A 26 4.00 1.74 -3.05
CA MET A 26 3.46 2.31 -4.30
C MET A 26 4.09 1.72 -5.56
N ASP A 27 5.27 1.11 -5.46
CA ASP A 27 5.94 0.44 -6.58
C ASP A 27 5.51 -1.02 -6.74
N GLY A 28 4.91 -1.60 -5.70
CA GLY A 28 4.52 -3.01 -5.65
C GLY A 28 5.58 -3.89 -4.98
N ALA A 29 6.60 -3.30 -4.36
CA ALA A 29 7.63 -4.00 -3.60
C ALA A 29 7.19 -4.19 -2.13
N GLN A 30 8.12 -4.60 -1.27
CA GLN A 30 7.86 -5.00 0.11
C GLN A 30 8.51 -4.07 1.14
N ASP A 31 8.79 -2.83 0.75
CA ASP A 31 9.59 -1.88 1.52
C ASP A 31 8.72 -0.83 2.25
N MET A 32 7.44 -1.16 2.51
CA MET A 32 6.44 -0.25 3.11
C MET A 32 6.89 0.37 4.44
N LEU A 33 7.57 -0.42 5.29
CA LEU A 33 8.00 0.01 6.62
C LEU A 33 9.11 1.07 6.57
N ASP A 34 9.93 1.03 5.53
CA ASP A 34 11.06 1.93 5.32
C ASP A 34 10.63 3.17 4.51
N ASN A 35 9.80 2.97 3.50
CA ASN A 35 9.32 4.03 2.62
C ASN A 35 8.20 4.86 3.25
N GLY A 36 7.49 4.33 4.26
CA GLY A 36 6.34 5.01 4.86
C GLY A 36 5.15 5.12 3.92
N GLU A 37 5.06 4.21 2.95
CA GLU A 37 4.03 4.15 1.92
C GLU A 37 3.34 2.81 1.93
N VAL A 38 2.03 2.79 1.72
CA VAL A 38 1.26 1.55 1.71
C VAL A 38 0.10 1.59 0.72
N VAL A 39 -0.04 0.49 0.00
CA VAL A 39 -1.17 0.12 -0.85
C VAL A 39 -1.67 -1.24 -0.37
N ALA A 40 -2.89 -1.29 0.16
CA ALA A 40 -3.49 -2.48 0.73
C ALA A 40 -4.90 -2.74 0.18
N GLY A 41 -5.30 -4.00 0.09
CA GLY A 41 -6.65 -4.40 -0.31
C GLY A 41 -6.74 -5.90 -0.60
N ASN A 42 -7.91 -6.37 -1.03
CA ASN A 42 -8.01 -7.71 -1.61
C ASN A 42 -7.32 -7.77 -2.98
N GLU A 43 -7.21 -8.97 -3.55
CA GLU A 43 -6.49 -9.22 -4.81
C GLU A 43 -6.93 -8.30 -5.97
N LEU A 44 -8.23 -8.03 -6.11
CA LEU A 44 -8.76 -7.21 -7.19
C LEU A 44 -8.53 -5.72 -6.95
N ILE A 45 -8.81 -5.25 -5.74
CA ILE A 45 -8.75 -3.82 -5.38
C ILE A 45 -7.30 -3.36 -5.25
N GLN A 46 -6.42 -4.15 -4.64
CA GLN A 46 -5.01 -3.77 -4.49
C GLN A 46 -4.34 -3.55 -5.85
N ARG A 47 -4.59 -4.43 -6.83
CA ARG A 47 -4.10 -4.26 -8.20
C ARG A 47 -4.65 -3.01 -8.89
N ALA A 48 -5.94 -2.73 -8.72
CA ALA A 48 -6.57 -1.54 -9.27
C ALA A 48 -6.01 -0.26 -8.65
N LEU A 49 -5.78 -0.25 -7.34
CA LEU A 49 -5.16 0.85 -6.62
C LEU A 49 -3.73 1.08 -7.08
N LEU A 50 -2.90 0.04 -7.16
CA LEU A 50 -1.51 0.15 -7.59
C LEU A 50 -1.39 0.78 -8.99
N LYS A 51 -2.28 0.39 -9.91
CA LYS A 51 -2.35 1.02 -11.24
C LYS A 51 -2.82 2.47 -11.20
N THR A 52 -3.69 2.81 -10.25
CA THR A 52 -4.28 4.16 -10.15
C THR A 52 -3.30 5.14 -9.51
N VAL A 53 -2.60 4.74 -8.45
CA VAL A 53 -1.65 5.61 -7.73
C VAL A 53 -0.41 5.96 -8.54
N LYS A 54 -0.03 5.12 -9.52
CA LYS A 54 1.07 5.40 -10.46
C LYS A 54 0.70 6.40 -11.55
N LYS A 55 -0.57 6.81 -11.68
CA LYS A 55 -0.96 7.80 -12.68
C LYS A 55 -0.50 9.19 -12.22
N PRO A 56 0.10 9.99 -13.11
CA PRO A 56 0.38 11.38 -12.78
C PRO A 56 -0.92 12.09 -12.42
N LEU A 57 -0.88 12.88 -11.35
CA LEU A 57 -1.98 13.75 -11.00
C LEU A 57 -2.17 14.77 -12.13
N ALA A 58 -3.42 15.02 -12.52
CA ALA A 58 -3.70 16.09 -13.47
C ALA A 58 -3.12 17.41 -12.93
N PRO A 59 -2.48 18.23 -13.78
CA PRO A 59 -2.01 19.54 -13.34
C PRO A 59 -3.18 20.32 -12.75
N ARG A 60 -2.96 20.87 -11.56
CA ARG A 60 -3.92 21.73 -10.86
C ARG A 60 -4.09 23.07 -11.58
#